data_AF-A0A0W8FYS5-F1
#
_entry.id   AF-A0A0W8FYS5-F1
#
_cell.length_a   1.000
_cell.length_b   1.000
_cell.length_c   1.000
_cell.angle_alpha   90.00
_cell.angle_beta   90.00
_cell.angle_gamma   90.00
#
_symmetry.space_group_name_H-M   'P 1'
#
loop_
_entity.id
_entity.type
_entity.pdbx_description
1 polymer ?
#
loop_
_entity_poly.entity_id
_entity_poly.type
_entity_poly.pdbx_seq_one_letter_code
_entity_poly.pdbx_strand_id
1 'polypeptide(L)'
;MGYDYHGSWSENAGPVAPLTGNEVYNRRNYEATISNDYADVEPSKIILGVPYYGAEWLVENNDPYTNVIPEGSPNTNWVKPVNYEDVHNLFADNNYSIFDEISKTTYVMIPQGSKYKLIWMDTVPSLELKYDFVLEKNLSGIGIWSLGKDGTRIELWNLIEKKFADTTTSVVNEIVVNDFVLFQNYPNPFNPTTTIKFTIPTVGDEYIRPLQTRLVVYDILGREVSTLINQKLLPGKHEIIFDASNLSSGIYFYTLTQRSLRQSRKMILIK
;
A
#
# COMPACT_ATOMS: atom_id res chain seq x y z
N MET A 1 7.30 -25.15 0.57
CA MET A 1 7.36 -23.78 0.01
C MET A 1 6.08 -23.08 0.44
N GLY A 2 6.16 -21.91 1.06
CA GLY A 2 5.00 -21.22 1.65
C GLY A 2 4.14 -20.48 0.62
N TYR A 3 3.64 -21.17 -0.39
CA TYR A 3 2.72 -20.60 -1.39
C TYR A 3 2.09 -21.75 -2.18
N ASP A 4 1.17 -21.41 -3.08
CA ASP A 4 0.34 -22.36 -3.82
C ASP A 4 -0.52 -23.26 -2.92
N TYR A 5 -1.09 -22.70 -1.85
CA TYR A 5 -2.13 -23.39 -1.08
C TYR A 5 -3.43 -23.52 -1.90
N HIS A 6 -3.67 -22.55 -2.79
CA HIS A 6 -4.67 -22.60 -3.85
C HIS A 6 -4.01 -22.32 -5.20
N GLY A 7 -4.36 -23.11 -6.21
CA GLY A 7 -3.76 -23.02 -7.54
C GLY A 7 -4.63 -23.67 -8.60
N SER A 8 -4.01 -24.05 -9.72
CA SER A 8 -4.73 -24.58 -10.90
C SER A 8 -5.53 -25.87 -10.64
N TRP A 9 -5.29 -26.55 -9.54
CA TRP A 9 -5.96 -27.78 -9.12
C TRP A 9 -7.11 -27.55 -8.13
N SER A 10 -7.32 -26.32 -7.64
CA SER A 10 -8.33 -26.04 -6.63
C SER A 10 -9.74 -26.03 -7.23
N GLU A 11 -10.72 -26.61 -6.53
CA GLU A 11 -12.15 -26.51 -6.90
C GLU A 11 -12.75 -25.16 -6.48
N ASN A 12 -12.24 -24.60 -5.38
CA ASN A 12 -12.61 -23.29 -4.86
C ASN A 12 -11.54 -22.24 -5.17
N ALA A 13 -11.99 -21.02 -5.44
CA ALA A 13 -11.07 -19.88 -5.52
C ALA A 13 -10.47 -19.61 -4.15
N GLY A 14 -9.24 -19.13 -4.12
CA GLY A 14 -8.60 -18.79 -2.85
C GLY A 14 -7.26 -18.09 -3.00
N PRO A 15 -6.74 -17.60 -1.86
CA PRO A 15 -5.43 -16.97 -1.80
C PRO A 15 -4.32 -17.98 -2.06
N VAL A 16 -3.27 -17.51 -2.76
CA VAL A 16 -2.06 -18.32 -3.02
C VAL A 16 -1.37 -18.70 -1.72
N ALA A 17 -1.36 -17.81 -0.74
CA ALA A 17 -0.67 -18.02 0.53
C ALA A 17 -1.43 -17.40 1.72
N PRO A 18 -2.55 -17.98 2.16
CA PRO A 18 -3.25 -17.47 3.35
C PRO A 18 -2.35 -17.59 4.59
N LEU A 19 -2.35 -16.56 5.44
CA LEU A 19 -1.70 -16.61 6.76
C LEU A 19 -2.51 -17.48 7.72
N THR A 20 -3.84 -17.26 7.75
CA THR A 20 -4.80 -17.91 8.66
C THR A 20 -5.97 -18.55 7.90
N GLY A 21 -6.98 -19.04 8.62
CA GLY A 21 -8.22 -19.57 8.02
C GLY A 21 -8.35 -21.09 8.02
N ASN A 22 -8.06 -21.74 9.16
CA ASN A 22 -8.07 -23.20 9.29
C ASN A 22 -9.38 -23.87 8.87
N GLU A 23 -10.51 -23.29 9.27
CA GLU A 23 -11.85 -23.84 8.99
C GLU A 23 -12.21 -23.70 7.51
N VAL A 24 -11.84 -22.57 6.89
CA VAL A 24 -12.16 -22.28 5.49
C VAL A 24 -11.23 -23.02 4.54
N TYR A 25 -9.94 -23.09 4.86
CA TYR A 25 -8.92 -23.64 3.95
C TYR A 25 -8.47 -25.04 4.34
N ASN A 26 -9.18 -25.74 5.24
CA ASN A 26 -8.82 -27.09 5.69
C ASN A 26 -7.33 -27.18 6.11
N ARG A 27 -6.90 -26.24 6.95
CA ARG A 27 -5.50 -26.09 7.44
C ARG A 27 -4.45 -25.74 6.38
N ARG A 28 -4.85 -25.42 5.14
CA ARG A 28 -3.95 -24.96 4.08
C ARG A 28 -3.61 -23.48 4.25
N ASN A 29 -2.85 -23.15 5.28
CA ASN A 29 -2.34 -21.81 5.58
C ASN A 29 -1.02 -21.86 6.38
N TYR A 30 -0.35 -20.72 6.53
CA TYR A 30 0.93 -20.63 7.23
C TYR A 30 0.85 -21.02 8.70
N GLU A 31 -0.12 -20.54 9.45
CA GLU A 31 -0.22 -20.83 10.89
C GLU A 31 -0.32 -22.33 11.15
N ALA A 32 -1.20 -23.03 10.42
CA ALA A 32 -1.33 -24.47 10.54
C ALA A 32 -0.11 -25.22 10.02
N THR A 33 0.50 -24.78 8.92
CA THR A 33 1.71 -25.43 8.39
C THR A 33 2.84 -25.36 9.42
N ILE A 34 3.11 -24.19 9.99
CA ILE A 34 4.17 -24.02 10.98
C ILE A 34 3.84 -24.75 12.29
N SER A 35 2.60 -24.63 12.77
CA SER A 35 2.23 -25.19 14.08
C SER A 35 1.99 -26.70 14.08
N ASN A 36 1.75 -27.32 12.92
CA ASN A 36 1.49 -28.76 12.81
C ASN A 36 2.58 -29.47 12.00
N ASP A 37 2.75 -29.09 10.73
CA ASP A 37 3.60 -29.86 9.80
C ASP A 37 5.10 -29.66 10.10
N TYR A 38 5.46 -28.53 10.71
CA TYR A 38 6.83 -28.18 11.11
C TYR A 38 6.98 -28.02 12.63
N ALA A 39 6.07 -28.58 13.43
CA ALA A 39 6.08 -28.43 14.88
C ALA A 39 7.39 -28.90 15.55
N ASP A 40 8.02 -29.94 14.99
CA ASP A 40 9.26 -30.54 15.52
C ASP A 40 10.54 -29.94 14.89
N VAL A 41 10.40 -28.93 14.02
CA VAL A 41 11.53 -28.26 13.36
C VAL A 41 11.88 -27.00 14.14
N GLU A 42 13.17 -26.83 14.44
CA GLU A 42 13.67 -25.62 15.09
C GLU A 42 13.32 -24.38 14.25
N PRO A 43 12.60 -23.38 14.81
CA PRO A 43 12.12 -22.23 14.04
C PRO A 43 13.23 -21.49 13.27
N SER A 44 14.41 -21.37 13.86
CA SER A 44 15.61 -20.74 13.29
C SER A 44 16.13 -21.42 12.01
N LYS A 45 15.62 -22.60 11.64
CA LYS A 45 15.96 -23.34 10.42
C LYS A 45 14.90 -23.23 9.34
N ILE A 46 13.81 -22.51 9.61
CA ILE A 46 12.69 -22.35 8.68
C ILE A 46 12.76 -20.98 8.03
N ILE A 47 12.65 -20.95 6.71
CA ILE A 47 12.45 -19.72 5.93
C ILE A 47 11.02 -19.75 5.40
N LEU A 48 10.24 -18.70 5.67
CA LEU A 48 8.87 -18.60 5.15
C LEU A 48 8.92 -18.15 3.69
N GLY A 49 8.48 -19.02 2.77
CA GLY A 49 8.30 -18.63 1.38
C GLY A 49 7.14 -17.63 1.26
N VAL A 50 7.29 -16.53 0.52
CA VAL A 50 6.25 -15.53 0.27
C VAL A 50 6.09 -15.25 -1.23
N PRO A 51 4.86 -15.17 -1.76
CA PRO A 51 4.64 -14.96 -3.18
C PRO A 51 4.54 -13.46 -3.53
N TYR A 52 5.30 -13.02 -4.55
CA TYR A 52 5.11 -11.73 -5.23
C TYR A 52 4.22 -11.90 -6.47
N TYR A 53 3.27 -12.84 -6.37
CA TYR A 53 2.29 -13.14 -7.39
C TYR A 53 0.99 -13.57 -6.73
N GLY A 54 -0.07 -13.50 -7.52
CA GLY A 54 -1.42 -13.87 -7.14
C GLY A 54 -2.04 -14.81 -8.15
N ALA A 55 -3.34 -14.97 -8.00
CA ALA A 55 -4.15 -15.90 -8.77
C ALA A 55 -5.38 -15.16 -9.33
N GLU A 56 -5.58 -15.22 -10.66
CA GLU A 56 -6.83 -14.81 -11.30
C GLU A 56 -7.76 -16.01 -11.45
N TRP A 57 -9.02 -15.82 -11.06
CA TRP A 57 -10.09 -16.80 -11.08
C TRP A 57 -11.30 -16.22 -11.80
N LEU A 58 -12.08 -17.09 -12.46
CA LEU A 58 -13.42 -16.78 -12.93
C LEU A 58 -14.41 -17.48 -12.00
N VAL A 59 -15.43 -16.80 -11.51
CA VAL A 59 -16.38 -17.34 -10.53
C VAL A 59 -17.84 -16.96 -10.85
N GLU A 60 -18.79 -17.79 -10.39
CA GLU A 60 -20.23 -17.66 -10.72
C GLU A 60 -20.94 -16.56 -9.92
N ASN A 61 -20.41 -16.17 -8.76
CA ASN A 61 -21.08 -15.25 -7.84
C ASN A 61 -20.07 -14.34 -7.14
N ASN A 62 -20.58 -13.47 -6.27
CA ASN A 62 -19.79 -12.49 -5.54
C ASN A 62 -19.20 -12.99 -4.21
N ASP A 63 -19.14 -14.31 -4.00
CA ASP A 63 -18.49 -14.93 -2.85
C ASP A 63 -17.03 -15.28 -3.20
N PRO A 64 -16.02 -14.74 -2.47
CA PRO A 64 -14.62 -14.94 -2.80
C PRO A 64 -14.09 -16.36 -2.51
N TYR A 65 -14.86 -17.22 -1.85
CA TYR A 65 -14.53 -18.63 -1.56
C TYR A 65 -15.32 -19.63 -2.43
N THR A 66 -16.08 -19.12 -3.39
CA THR A 66 -16.96 -19.91 -4.24
C THR A 66 -16.19 -20.85 -5.18
N ASN A 67 -16.94 -21.73 -5.84
CA ASN A 67 -16.40 -22.63 -6.85
C ASN A 67 -15.93 -21.84 -8.07
N VAL A 68 -14.80 -22.29 -8.61
CA VAL A 68 -14.20 -21.73 -9.82
C VAL A 68 -14.98 -22.18 -11.05
N ILE A 69 -15.07 -21.29 -12.03
CA ILE A 69 -15.47 -21.63 -13.39
C ILE A 69 -14.18 -21.88 -14.18
N PRO A 70 -13.92 -23.10 -14.65
CA PRO A 70 -12.73 -23.37 -15.44
C PRO A 70 -12.72 -22.55 -16.73
N GLU A 71 -11.70 -21.70 -16.93
CA GLU A 71 -11.52 -20.87 -18.11
C GLU A 71 -10.07 -20.99 -18.64
N GLY A 72 -9.81 -22.06 -19.41
CA GLY A 72 -8.62 -22.20 -20.26
C GLY A 72 -7.69 -23.38 -19.95
N SER A 73 -7.24 -24.06 -21.03
CA SER A 73 -6.55 -25.35 -21.12
C SER A 73 -7.26 -26.54 -20.44
N PRO A 74 -7.21 -27.77 -21.03
CA PRO A 74 -7.68 -28.94 -20.31
C PRO A 74 -6.91 -29.06 -18.99
N ASN A 75 -7.63 -29.12 -17.87
CA ASN A 75 -7.12 -29.40 -16.52
C ASN A 75 -6.55 -28.20 -15.70
N THR A 76 -6.98 -26.96 -15.92
CA THR A 76 -6.66 -25.86 -14.97
C THR A 76 -7.89 -25.05 -14.56
N ASN A 77 -8.12 -24.99 -13.25
CA ASN A 77 -9.28 -24.38 -12.60
C ASN A 77 -9.12 -22.89 -12.26
N TRP A 78 -7.89 -22.37 -12.20
CA TRP A 78 -7.62 -20.92 -12.20
C TRP A 78 -7.38 -20.40 -13.62
N VAL A 79 -7.60 -19.10 -13.86
CA VAL A 79 -7.41 -18.49 -15.18
C VAL A 79 -5.91 -18.37 -15.48
N LYS A 80 -5.14 -17.79 -14.56
CA LYS A 80 -3.67 -17.64 -14.66
C LYS A 80 -3.04 -17.12 -13.36
N PRO A 81 -1.72 -17.33 -13.15
CA PRO A 81 -0.97 -16.50 -12.21
C PRO A 81 -0.92 -15.05 -12.67
N VAL A 82 -0.87 -14.12 -11.72
CA VAL A 82 -0.67 -12.68 -11.99
C VAL A 82 0.52 -12.15 -11.20
N ASN A 83 1.37 -11.31 -11.79
CA ASN A 83 2.49 -10.71 -11.07
C ASN A 83 2.02 -9.50 -10.27
N TYR A 84 2.70 -9.20 -9.16
CA TYR A 84 2.38 -8.05 -8.33
C TYR A 84 2.37 -6.73 -9.14
N GLU A 85 3.40 -6.50 -9.96
CA GLU A 85 3.52 -5.31 -10.80
C GLU A 85 2.29 -5.08 -11.70
N ASP A 86 1.79 -6.15 -12.33
CA ASP A 86 0.74 -6.08 -13.33
C ASP A 86 -0.61 -5.66 -12.75
N VAL A 87 -0.89 -6.05 -11.50
CA VAL A 87 -2.22 -5.89 -10.88
C VAL A 87 -2.23 -4.91 -9.71
N HIS A 88 -1.08 -4.45 -9.22
CA HIS A 88 -1.00 -3.58 -8.02
C HIS A 88 -1.94 -2.37 -8.09
N ASN A 89 -2.10 -1.74 -9.26
CA ASN A 89 -2.98 -0.59 -9.41
C ASN A 89 -4.47 -0.92 -9.16
N LEU A 90 -4.91 -2.15 -9.43
CA LEU A 90 -6.26 -2.62 -9.09
C LEU A 90 -6.44 -2.71 -7.57
N PHE A 91 -5.42 -3.14 -6.85
CA PHE A 91 -5.41 -3.23 -5.40
C PHE A 91 -5.22 -1.85 -4.73
N ALA A 92 -4.64 -0.89 -5.44
CA ALA A 92 -4.53 0.50 -5.00
C ALA A 92 -5.82 1.31 -5.24
N ASP A 93 -6.81 0.77 -5.94
CA ASP A 93 -8.13 1.37 -6.13
C ASP A 93 -9.11 0.86 -5.05
N ASN A 94 -9.48 1.75 -4.12
CA ASN A 94 -10.37 1.46 -2.99
C ASN A 94 -11.79 1.07 -3.38
N ASN A 95 -12.16 1.17 -4.65
CA ASN A 95 -13.49 0.76 -5.10
C ASN A 95 -13.67 -0.76 -5.16
N TYR A 96 -12.57 -1.53 -5.24
CA TYR A 96 -12.64 -2.97 -5.49
C TYR A 96 -11.77 -3.83 -4.57
N SER A 97 -10.73 -3.28 -3.97
CA SER A 97 -9.84 -4.03 -3.07
C SER A 97 -10.52 -4.32 -1.75
N ILE A 98 -10.58 -5.59 -1.36
CA ILE A 98 -11.09 -6.03 -0.06
C ILE A 98 -9.98 -6.81 0.65
N PHE A 99 -9.62 -6.36 1.84
CA PHE A 99 -8.73 -7.13 2.71
C PHE A 99 -9.57 -8.21 3.42
N ASP A 100 -9.24 -9.47 3.16
CA ASP A 100 -9.94 -10.59 3.78
C ASP A 100 -9.37 -10.89 5.16
N GLU A 101 -10.19 -10.69 6.18
CA GLU A 101 -9.81 -10.91 7.57
C GLU A 101 -9.57 -12.39 7.90
N ILE A 102 -10.11 -13.34 7.10
CA ILE A 102 -9.96 -14.78 7.34
C ILE A 102 -8.60 -15.29 6.87
N SER A 103 -8.20 -14.95 5.64
CA SER A 103 -6.89 -15.33 5.08
C SER A 103 -5.76 -14.37 5.42
N LYS A 104 -6.12 -13.14 5.82
CA LYS A 104 -5.22 -11.98 5.90
C LYS A 104 -4.57 -11.64 4.55
N THR A 105 -5.26 -11.94 3.45
CA THR A 105 -4.83 -11.66 2.07
C THR A 105 -5.82 -10.69 1.41
N THR A 106 -5.40 -9.91 0.42
CA THR A 106 -6.31 -9.02 -0.30
C THR A 106 -6.86 -9.69 -1.55
N TYR A 107 -8.11 -9.41 -1.87
CA TYR A 107 -8.69 -9.75 -3.16
C TYR A 107 -9.35 -8.54 -3.84
N VAL A 108 -9.47 -8.64 -5.16
CA VAL A 108 -10.26 -7.73 -5.99
C VAL A 108 -11.29 -8.56 -6.73
N MET A 109 -12.54 -8.09 -6.76
CA MET A 109 -13.62 -8.76 -7.47
C MET A 109 -14.30 -7.79 -8.45
N ILE A 110 -14.30 -8.15 -9.74
CA ILE A 110 -14.75 -7.30 -10.83
C ILE A 110 -15.88 -8.01 -11.58
N PRO A 111 -17.09 -7.44 -11.68
CA PRO A 111 -18.18 -8.01 -12.46
C PRO A 111 -17.81 -8.21 -13.94
N GLN A 112 -18.20 -9.33 -14.53
CA GLN A 112 -18.02 -9.73 -15.92
C GLN A 112 -19.34 -10.31 -16.46
N GLY A 113 -20.32 -9.46 -16.74
CA GLY A 113 -21.66 -9.91 -17.11
C GLY A 113 -22.36 -10.59 -15.92
N SER A 114 -22.69 -11.88 -16.06
CA SER A 114 -23.26 -12.69 -14.96
C SER A 114 -22.21 -13.36 -14.08
N LYS A 115 -20.93 -13.22 -14.40
CA LYS A 115 -19.79 -13.84 -13.70
C LYS A 115 -18.94 -12.77 -13.02
N TYR A 116 -17.92 -13.19 -12.29
CA TYR A 116 -16.94 -12.29 -11.68
C TYR A 116 -15.53 -12.75 -11.99
N LYS A 117 -14.66 -11.78 -12.27
CA LYS A 117 -13.22 -11.95 -12.21
C LYS A 117 -12.77 -11.70 -10.78
N LEU A 118 -12.10 -12.66 -10.18
CA LEU A 118 -11.59 -12.60 -8.82
C LEU A 118 -10.07 -12.72 -8.85
N ILE A 119 -9.36 -11.78 -8.25
CA ILE A 119 -7.90 -11.82 -8.14
C ILE A 119 -7.53 -11.81 -6.67
N TRP A 120 -6.84 -12.85 -6.21
CA TRP A 120 -6.23 -12.90 -4.89
C TRP A 120 -4.74 -12.55 -4.97
N MET A 121 -4.25 -11.67 -4.09
CA MET A 121 -2.86 -11.22 -4.07
C MET A 121 -2.40 -10.83 -2.66
N ASP A 122 -1.15 -11.17 -2.37
CA ASP A 122 -0.40 -10.61 -1.25
C ASP A 122 -0.04 -9.14 -1.53
N THR A 123 -0.72 -8.23 -0.85
CA THR A 123 -0.40 -6.80 -0.83
C THR A 123 0.50 -6.45 0.34
N VAL A 124 1.00 -5.21 0.43
CA VAL A 124 1.82 -4.78 1.57
C VAL A 124 1.18 -5.10 2.93
N PRO A 125 -0.11 -4.84 3.21
CA PRO A 125 -0.72 -5.25 4.48
C PRO A 125 -0.66 -6.76 4.75
N SER A 126 -0.87 -7.58 3.73
CA SER A 126 -0.78 -9.05 3.84
C SER A 126 0.65 -9.51 4.13
N LEU A 127 1.62 -8.98 3.38
CA LEU A 127 3.04 -9.28 3.53
C LEU A 127 3.57 -8.77 4.88
N GLU A 128 3.10 -7.62 5.35
CA GLU A 128 3.49 -7.06 6.66
C GLU A 128 3.12 -8.02 7.78
N LEU A 129 1.89 -8.53 7.80
CA LEU A 129 1.44 -9.52 8.79
C LEU A 129 2.24 -10.83 8.71
N LYS A 130 2.62 -11.25 7.51
CA LYS A 130 3.44 -12.45 7.31
C LYS A 130 4.88 -12.25 7.80
N TYR A 131 5.44 -11.05 7.61
CA TYR A 131 6.76 -10.72 8.10
C TYR A 131 6.76 -10.60 9.63
N ASP A 132 5.69 -10.04 10.20
CA ASP A 132 5.47 -10.06 11.66
C ASP A 132 5.38 -11.49 12.17
N PHE A 133 4.62 -12.36 11.51
CA PHE A 133 4.54 -13.78 11.86
C PHE A 133 5.92 -14.47 11.84
N VAL A 134 6.78 -14.17 10.85
CA VAL A 134 8.17 -14.67 10.79
C VAL A 134 8.95 -14.25 12.02
N LEU A 135 8.88 -12.98 12.40
CA LEU A 135 9.58 -12.43 13.57
C LEU A 135 9.03 -13.01 14.88
N GLU A 136 7.70 -13.03 15.04
CA GLU A 136 7.02 -13.55 16.23
C GLU A 136 7.32 -15.03 16.47
N LYS A 137 7.41 -15.83 15.41
CA LYS A 137 7.75 -17.25 15.49
C LYS A 137 9.24 -17.52 15.55
N ASN A 138 10.10 -16.48 15.50
CA ASN A 138 11.55 -16.60 15.43
C ASN A 138 12.00 -17.50 14.27
N LEU A 139 11.34 -17.37 13.11
CA LEU A 139 11.78 -18.03 11.88
C LEU A 139 13.06 -17.36 11.37
N SER A 140 13.84 -18.05 10.54
CA SER A 140 15.11 -17.53 10.01
C SER A 140 14.97 -16.34 9.07
N GLY A 141 13.77 -16.11 8.52
CA GLY A 141 13.50 -15.05 7.55
C GLY A 141 12.49 -15.47 6.48
N ILE A 142 12.55 -14.76 5.34
CA ILE A 142 11.66 -14.98 4.19
C ILE A 142 12.41 -15.43 2.93
N GLY A 143 11.72 -16.16 2.06
CA GLY A 143 12.17 -16.49 0.71
C GLY A 143 11.13 -16.02 -0.30
N ILE A 144 11.53 -15.22 -1.29
CA ILE A 144 10.59 -14.55 -2.19
C ILE A 144 10.45 -15.34 -3.50
N TRP A 145 9.21 -15.63 -3.92
CA TRP A 145 8.93 -16.16 -5.25
C TRP A 145 8.05 -15.21 -6.08
N SER A 146 8.51 -14.67 -7.20
CA SER A 146 9.91 -14.62 -7.64
C SER A 146 10.32 -13.17 -7.79
N LEU A 147 11.62 -12.93 -7.59
CA LEU A 147 12.24 -11.66 -7.93
C LEU A 147 11.86 -11.26 -9.36
N GLY A 148 11.55 -9.98 -9.55
CA GLY A 148 11.14 -9.41 -10.83
C GLY A 148 9.62 -9.35 -11.03
N LYS A 149 8.82 -10.09 -10.25
CA LYS A 149 7.34 -9.95 -10.29
C LYS A 149 6.83 -8.69 -9.59
N ASP A 150 7.68 -8.10 -8.77
CA ASP A 150 7.56 -6.78 -8.17
C ASP A 150 7.93 -5.65 -9.13
N GLY A 151 8.66 -5.92 -10.22
CA GLY A 151 9.03 -4.89 -11.19
C GLY A 151 9.75 -3.69 -10.57
N THR A 152 9.17 -2.50 -10.69
CA THR A 152 9.71 -1.25 -10.09
C THR A 152 9.07 -0.88 -8.74
N ARG A 153 8.33 -1.81 -8.13
CA ARG A 153 7.55 -1.59 -6.90
C ARG A 153 8.42 -1.60 -5.64
N ILE A 154 8.97 -0.42 -5.33
CA ILE A 154 9.88 -0.23 -4.20
C ILE A 154 9.21 -0.49 -2.84
N GLU A 155 7.88 -0.39 -2.73
CA GLU A 155 7.18 -0.58 -1.45
C GLU A 155 7.39 -1.98 -0.85
N LEU A 156 7.59 -3.00 -1.69
CA LEU A 156 7.85 -4.36 -1.23
C LEU A 156 9.26 -4.48 -0.62
N TRP A 157 10.24 -3.78 -1.19
CA TRP A 157 11.60 -3.72 -0.66
C TRP A 157 11.68 -2.87 0.61
N ASN A 158 11.01 -1.72 0.65
CA ASN A 158 10.92 -0.89 1.85
C ASN A 158 10.28 -1.65 3.00
N LEU A 159 9.29 -2.50 2.73
CA LEU A 159 8.69 -3.35 3.75
C LEU A 159 9.68 -4.39 4.30
N ILE A 160 10.50 -5.00 3.44
CA ILE A 160 11.57 -5.92 3.88
C ILE A 160 12.58 -5.17 4.76
N GLU A 161 13.04 -4.01 4.31
CA GLU A 161 13.96 -3.16 5.07
C GLU A 161 13.37 -2.81 6.44
N LYS A 162 12.12 -2.32 6.46
CA LYS A 162 11.38 -1.98 7.69
C LYS A 162 11.34 -3.15 8.69
N LYS A 163 11.15 -4.38 8.22
CA LYS A 163 10.94 -5.55 9.09
C LYS A 163 12.22 -6.28 9.48
N PHE A 164 13.21 -6.31 8.59
CA PHE A 164 14.38 -7.19 8.74
C PHE A 164 15.73 -6.45 8.77
N ALA A 165 15.79 -5.15 8.50
CA ALA A 165 17.04 -4.42 8.65
C ALA A 165 17.36 -4.21 10.14
N ASP A 166 18.54 -4.70 10.56
CA ASP A 166 19.07 -4.50 11.91
C ASP A 166 19.34 -3.00 12.15
N THR A 167 18.50 -2.36 12.95
CA THR A 167 18.52 -0.90 13.16
C THR A 167 19.60 -0.46 14.15
N THR A 168 20.67 -1.23 14.35
CA THR A 168 21.81 -0.81 15.19
C THR A 168 22.91 -0.04 14.46
N THR A 169 22.83 0.17 13.14
CA THR A 169 23.78 1.06 12.44
C THR A 169 23.15 1.93 11.37
N SER A 170 23.25 3.24 11.62
CA SER A 170 23.00 4.37 10.70
C SER A 170 21.54 4.75 10.49
N VAL A 171 21.15 5.84 11.14
CA VAL A 171 19.92 6.60 10.92
C VAL A 171 19.86 7.05 9.45
N VAL A 172 19.24 6.25 8.59
CA VAL A 172 18.57 6.78 7.40
C VAL A 172 17.20 7.25 7.91
N ASN A 173 17.06 8.56 8.08
CA ASN A 173 15.80 9.19 8.43
C ASN A 173 14.79 9.03 7.27
N GLU A 174 14.23 7.84 7.08
CA GLU A 174 12.90 7.76 6.49
C GLU A 174 11.93 8.29 7.55
N ILE A 175 11.53 9.55 7.37
CA ILE A 175 10.65 10.21 8.32
C ILE A 175 9.28 9.55 8.19
N VAL A 176 8.97 8.66 9.13
CA VAL A 176 7.59 8.38 9.54
C VAL A 176 7.02 9.73 9.98
N VAL A 177 6.31 10.41 9.08
CA VAL A 177 5.62 11.65 9.43
C VAL A 177 4.22 11.27 9.84
N ASN A 178 3.98 11.15 11.14
CA ASN A 178 2.65 10.85 11.66
C ASN A 178 1.66 12.02 11.46
N ASP A 179 2.15 13.23 11.25
CA ASP A 179 1.34 14.45 11.34
C ASP A 179 1.15 15.17 9.99
N PHE A 180 -0.10 15.55 9.70
CA PHE A 180 -0.42 16.52 8.66
C PHE A 180 -0.04 17.93 9.14
N VAL A 181 1.05 18.49 8.62
CA VAL A 181 1.60 19.78 9.07
C VAL A 181 1.89 20.70 7.90
N LEU A 182 1.34 21.91 7.95
CA LEU A 182 1.71 23.04 7.12
C LEU A 182 2.62 23.98 7.94
N PHE A 183 3.89 24.06 7.53
CA PHE A 183 4.88 24.90 8.20
C PHE A 183 4.72 26.36 7.82
N GLN A 184 5.27 27.24 8.67
CA GLN A 184 5.42 28.65 8.33
C GLN A 184 6.38 28.79 7.14
N ASN A 185 5.98 29.58 6.14
CA ASN A 185 6.83 29.88 4.99
C ASN A 185 8.11 30.60 5.44
N TYR A 186 9.23 30.36 4.76
CA TYR A 186 10.50 31.02 5.06
C TYR A 186 11.18 31.51 3.78
N PRO A 187 11.63 32.78 3.73
CA PRO A 187 11.47 33.82 4.76
C PRO A 187 10.00 34.27 4.93
N ASN A 188 9.67 34.88 6.06
CA ASN A 188 8.40 35.58 6.29
C ASN A 188 8.64 36.74 7.28
N PRO A 189 8.54 38.02 6.88
CA PRO A 189 8.14 38.51 5.56
C PRO A 189 9.09 38.11 4.42
N PHE A 190 8.62 38.12 3.17
CA PHE A 190 9.39 37.69 1.99
C PHE A 190 9.33 38.68 0.82
N ASN A 191 10.31 38.60 -0.09
CA ASN A 191 10.40 39.43 -1.31
C ASN A 191 11.20 38.75 -2.44
N PRO A 192 10.63 38.57 -3.65
CA PRO A 192 9.24 38.21 -3.90
C PRO A 192 8.99 36.70 -3.70
N THR A 193 10.02 35.94 -3.33
CA THR A 193 9.97 34.48 -3.22
C THR A 193 10.05 33.97 -1.79
N THR A 194 9.38 32.86 -1.50
CA THR A 194 9.43 32.17 -0.22
C THR A 194 9.29 30.66 -0.41
N THR A 195 9.81 29.86 0.51
CA THR A 195 9.63 28.41 0.50
C THR A 195 8.53 28.01 1.45
N ILE A 196 7.56 27.24 0.97
CA ILE A 196 6.50 26.64 1.77
C ILE A 196 6.82 25.16 1.94
N LYS A 197 6.94 24.72 3.19
CA LYS A 197 7.16 23.31 3.56
C LYS A 197 5.89 22.73 4.15
N PHE A 198 5.63 21.45 3.87
CA PHE A 198 4.52 20.73 4.48
C PHE A 198 4.79 19.23 4.53
N THR A 199 3.99 18.52 5.32
CA THR A 199 4.02 17.07 5.43
C THR A 199 2.67 16.48 5.09
N ILE A 200 2.72 15.38 4.35
CA ILE A 200 1.59 14.49 4.13
C ILE A 200 1.79 13.30 5.07
N PRO A 201 0.82 13.00 5.94
CA PRO A 201 1.01 11.99 6.97
C PRO A 201 1.04 10.58 6.40
N THR A 202 1.74 9.70 7.10
CA THR A 202 1.82 8.27 6.84
C THR A 202 1.03 7.52 7.91
N VAL A 203 -0.29 7.39 7.75
CA VAL A 203 -1.17 6.70 8.74
C VAL A 203 -1.94 5.55 8.09
N GLY A 204 -1.90 4.36 8.70
CA GLY A 204 -2.59 3.15 8.20
C GLY A 204 -2.08 2.69 6.82
N ASP A 205 -2.91 2.03 6.00
CA ASP A 205 -2.59 1.60 4.63
C ASP A 205 -2.22 2.75 3.65
N GLU A 206 -2.16 4.00 4.15
CA GLU A 206 -1.87 5.20 3.38
C GLU A 206 -0.38 5.51 3.25
N TYR A 207 0.53 4.71 3.82
CA TYR A 207 1.99 4.84 3.62
C TYR A 207 2.39 4.87 2.11
N ILE A 208 1.52 4.39 1.21
CA ILE A 208 1.87 4.05 -0.19
C ILE A 208 0.94 4.74 -1.21
N ARG A 209 -0.08 5.49 -0.78
CA ARG A 209 -1.10 6.04 -1.71
C ARG A 209 -0.85 7.50 -2.05
N PRO A 210 -0.77 7.87 -3.35
CA PRO A 210 -0.79 9.27 -3.74
C PRO A 210 -2.11 9.92 -3.30
N LEU A 211 -2.03 10.87 -2.39
CA LEU A 211 -3.19 11.59 -1.86
C LEU A 211 -3.39 12.88 -2.64
N GLN A 212 -4.63 13.12 -3.11
CA GLN A 212 -4.97 14.39 -3.74
C GLN A 212 -4.68 15.53 -2.76
N THR A 213 -3.74 16.38 -3.14
CA THR A 213 -3.21 17.46 -2.30
C THR A 213 -3.40 18.77 -3.03
N ARG A 214 -3.97 19.75 -2.33
CA ARG A 214 -4.23 21.08 -2.86
C ARG A 214 -3.61 22.14 -1.96
N LEU A 215 -2.71 22.97 -2.49
CA LEU A 215 -2.10 24.10 -1.80
C LEU A 215 -2.45 25.38 -2.56
N VAL A 216 -3.22 26.27 -1.91
CA VAL A 216 -3.78 27.47 -2.54
C VAL A 216 -3.46 28.70 -1.71
N VAL A 217 -3.11 29.79 -2.37
CA VAL A 217 -2.88 31.11 -1.80
C VAL A 217 -4.13 31.97 -1.98
N TYR A 218 -4.50 32.65 -0.91
CA TYR A 218 -5.65 33.55 -0.78
C TYR A 218 -5.19 34.93 -0.35
N ASP A 219 -5.90 35.96 -0.80
CA ASP A 219 -5.75 37.31 -0.25
C ASP A 219 -6.55 37.50 1.06
N ILE A 220 -6.47 38.71 1.65
CA ILE A 220 -7.16 39.04 2.90
C ILE A 220 -8.70 38.99 2.81
N LEU A 221 -9.26 39.04 1.59
CA LEU A 221 -10.70 38.93 1.33
C LEU A 221 -11.11 37.47 1.09
N GLY A 222 -10.17 36.52 1.14
CA GLY A 222 -10.42 35.10 0.90
C GLY A 222 -10.53 34.73 -0.58
N ARG A 223 -10.10 35.59 -1.50
CA ARG A 223 -10.09 35.28 -2.95
C ARG A 223 -8.86 34.44 -3.27
N GLU A 224 -9.03 33.38 -4.06
CA GLU A 224 -7.92 32.58 -4.57
C GLU A 224 -7.08 33.41 -5.54
N VAL A 225 -5.80 33.59 -5.23
CA VAL A 225 -4.86 34.37 -6.06
C VAL A 225 -3.81 33.50 -6.73
N SER A 226 -3.55 32.28 -6.22
CA SER A 226 -2.68 31.31 -6.86
C SER A 226 -2.95 29.89 -6.35
N THR A 227 -2.91 28.90 -7.24
CA THR A 227 -2.89 27.48 -6.87
C THR A 227 -1.50 26.93 -7.11
N LEU A 228 -0.80 26.58 -6.02
CA LEU A 228 0.59 26.11 -6.08
C LEU A 228 0.67 24.60 -6.34
N ILE A 229 -0.29 23.85 -5.80
CA ILE A 229 -0.37 22.39 -5.94
C ILE A 229 -1.84 22.01 -6.12
N ASN A 230 -2.13 21.16 -7.10
CA ASN A 230 -3.43 20.51 -7.27
C ASN A 230 -3.25 19.13 -7.95
N GLN A 231 -2.57 18.23 -7.26
CA GLN A 231 -2.24 16.91 -7.79
C GLN A 231 -2.15 15.88 -6.66
N LYS A 232 -2.05 14.61 -7.03
CA LYS A 232 -1.76 13.55 -6.08
C LYS A 232 -0.28 13.58 -5.71
N LEU A 233 0.02 13.56 -4.41
CA LEU A 233 1.39 13.51 -3.88
C LEU A 233 1.53 12.30 -2.96
N LEU A 234 2.70 11.68 -2.98
CA LEU A 234 3.03 10.61 -2.04
C LEU A 234 3.17 11.16 -0.61
N PRO A 235 2.94 10.32 0.41
CA PRO A 235 3.25 10.68 1.80
C PRO A 235 4.70 11.13 1.99
N GLY A 236 4.93 11.95 3.02
CA GLY A 236 6.27 12.46 3.36
C GLY A 236 6.37 13.99 3.34
N LYS A 237 7.60 14.48 3.32
CA LYS A 237 7.93 15.91 3.34
C LYS A 237 7.96 16.47 1.92
N HIS A 238 7.33 17.64 1.75
CA HIS A 238 7.28 18.35 0.48
C HIS A 238 7.67 19.81 0.69
N GLU A 239 8.26 20.40 -0.33
CA GLU A 239 8.54 21.82 -0.38
C GLU A 239 8.25 22.39 -1.76
N ILE A 240 7.81 23.65 -1.78
CA ILE A 240 7.55 24.39 -3.00
C ILE A 240 8.00 25.84 -2.85
N ILE A 241 8.58 26.38 -3.91
CA ILE A 241 8.94 27.79 -4.01
C ILE A 241 7.71 28.54 -4.54
N PHE A 242 7.27 29.55 -3.78
CA PHE A 242 6.24 30.47 -4.21
C PHE A 242 6.86 31.78 -4.66
N ASP A 243 6.64 32.16 -5.91
CA ASP A 243 7.01 33.47 -6.48
C ASP A 243 5.79 34.38 -6.56
N ALA A 244 5.82 35.47 -5.79
CA ALA A 244 4.76 36.45 -5.69
C ALA A 244 5.06 37.75 -6.46
N SER A 245 5.95 37.70 -7.47
CA SER A 245 6.34 38.88 -8.25
C SER A 245 5.16 39.63 -8.88
N ASN A 246 4.06 38.93 -9.17
CA ASN A 246 2.84 39.51 -9.75
C ASN A 246 1.79 39.96 -8.71
N LEU A 247 2.09 39.87 -7.41
CA LEU A 247 1.20 40.26 -6.32
C LEU A 247 1.65 41.58 -5.66
N SER A 248 0.72 42.32 -5.05
CA SER A 248 1.01 43.54 -4.29
C SER A 248 1.54 43.22 -2.89
N SER A 249 2.35 44.11 -2.29
CA SER A 249 2.70 43.98 -0.86
C SER A 249 1.45 43.86 0.01
N GLY A 250 1.46 42.97 0.99
CA GLY A 250 0.28 42.71 1.81
C GLY A 250 0.30 41.38 2.55
N ILE A 251 -0.81 41.09 3.21
CA ILE A 251 -1.04 39.85 3.95
C ILE A 251 -1.76 38.85 3.04
N TYR A 252 -1.24 37.64 3.01
CA TYR A 252 -1.82 36.51 2.29
C TYR A 252 -1.97 35.32 3.23
N PHE A 253 -2.88 34.41 2.88
CA PHE A 253 -3.05 33.14 3.56
C PHE A 253 -2.80 32.01 2.57
N TYR A 254 -2.15 30.96 3.01
CA TYR A 254 -2.02 29.74 2.22
C TYR A 254 -2.62 28.58 2.97
N THR A 255 -3.38 27.75 2.26
CA THR A 255 -4.13 26.64 2.81
C THR A 255 -3.72 25.35 2.11
N LEU A 256 -3.30 24.38 2.91
CA LEU A 256 -3.09 23.00 2.50
C LEU A 256 -4.37 22.20 2.81
N THR A 257 -4.89 21.52 1.81
CA THR A 257 -6.06 20.66 1.94
C THR A 257 -5.75 19.28 1.39
N GLN A 258 -6.15 18.27 2.17
CA GLN A 258 -6.02 16.87 1.81
C GLN A 258 -7.18 16.08 2.44
N ARG A 259 -8.05 15.51 1.59
CA ARG A 259 -9.31 14.88 2.02
C ARG A 259 -10.11 15.82 2.96
N SER A 260 -10.32 15.41 4.22
CA SER A 260 -10.98 16.17 5.27
C SER A 260 -10.04 17.05 6.10
N LEU A 261 -8.71 16.88 5.95
CA LEU A 261 -7.71 17.66 6.66
C LEU A 261 -7.45 18.99 5.95
N ARG A 262 -7.40 20.06 6.75
CA ARG A 262 -7.16 21.41 6.28
C ARG A 262 -6.33 22.18 7.29
N GLN A 263 -5.25 22.82 6.84
CA GLN A 263 -4.46 23.74 7.63
C GLN A 263 -4.16 25.00 6.84
N SER A 264 -4.17 26.14 7.54
CA SER A 264 -3.91 27.45 6.94
C SER A 264 -2.85 28.20 7.74
N ARG A 265 -2.05 29.00 7.04
CA ARG A 265 -1.00 29.85 7.62
C ARG A 265 -1.02 31.21 6.94
N LYS A 266 -0.50 32.22 7.65
CA LYS A 266 -0.41 33.61 7.19
C LYS A 266 1.00 33.90 6.69
N MET A 267 1.14 34.64 5.61
CA MET A 267 2.41 35.15 5.10
C MET A 267 2.32 36.64 4.76
N ILE A 268 3.45 37.33 4.77
CA ILE A 268 3.56 38.77 4.55
C ILE A 268 4.53 39.00 3.38
N LEU A 269 4.01 39.54 2.28
CA LEU A 269 4.82 39.96 1.14
C LEU A 269 5.21 41.43 1.32
N ILE A 270 6.50 41.72 1.22
CA ILE A 270 7.03 43.09 1.22
C ILE A 270 7.83 43.26 -0.07
N LYS A 271 7.40 44.18 -0.92
CA LYS A 271 8.20 44.67 -2.06
C LYS A 271 8.98 45.91 -1.67
#